data_AF-A0A376DH18-F1
#
_entry.id   AF-A0A376DH18-F1
#
_cell.length_a   1.000
_cell.length_b   1.000
_cell.length_c   1.000
_cell.angle_alpha   90.00
_cell.angle_beta   90.00
_cell.angle_gamma   90.00
#
_symmetry.space_group_name_H-M   'P 1'
#
loop_
_entity.id
_entity.type
_entity.pdbx_description
1 polymer ?
#
loop_
_entity_poly.entity_id
_entity_poly.type
_entity_poly.pdbx_seq_one_letter_code
_entity_poly.pdbx_strand_id
1 'polypeptide(L)'
;MYSTLTREAITVTDIGEIGPEFTLIPPTTPYDKWDGEKWITDTAAQHAAAVAEANTKKSALLDEANAVTADWRTELALGIISDSDKTKLIAWMAYIRDVKATDTSTAPNVAFPSKPE
;
A
#
# COMPACT_ATOMS: atom_id res chain seq x y z
N MET A 1 -10.11 17.25 -23.49
CA MET A 1 -8.66 17.28 -23.75
C MET A 1 -7.94 17.14 -22.42
N TYR A 2 -6.78 16.48 -22.37
CA TYR A 2 -6.01 16.35 -21.14
C TYR A 2 -4.66 17.08 -21.29
N SER A 3 -4.27 17.84 -20.27
CA SER A 3 -2.96 18.52 -20.23
C SER A 3 -1.84 17.49 -20.04
N THR A 4 -0.85 17.47 -20.94
CA THR A 4 0.35 16.61 -20.81
C THR A 4 1.29 17.06 -19.69
N LEU A 5 1.13 18.29 -19.20
CA LEU A 5 1.90 18.87 -18.09
C LEU A 5 1.27 18.58 -16.72
N THR A 6 -0.06 18.64 -16.61
CA THR A 6 -0.76 18.62 -15.31
C THR A 6 -1.73 17.45 -15.13
N ARG A 7 -2.01 16.66 -16.19
CA ARG A 7 -2.95 15.54 -16.20
C ARG A 7 -4.41 15.91 -15.88
N GLU A 8 -4.77 17.19 -15.92
CA GLU A 8 -6.14 17.67 -15.70
C GLU A 8 -6.97 17.65 -17.00
N ALA A 9 -8.27 17.41 -16.85
CA ALA A 9 -9.24 17.43 -17.94
C ALA A 9 -9.69 18.87 -18.24
N ILE A 10 -9.44 19.35 -19.45
CA ILE A 10 -9.90 20.65 -19.95
C ILE A 10 -10.96 20.41 -21.03
N THR A 11 -12.13 21.04 -20.87
CA THR A 11 -13.18 21.12 -21.88
C THR A 11 -12.94 22.35 -22.75
N VAL A 12 -12.34 22.18 -23.94
CA VAL A 12 -12.24 23.24 -24.95
C VAL A 12 -13.36 23.04 -25.97
N THR A 13 -14.22 24.05 -26.07
CA THR A 13 -15.40 24.14 -26.94
C THR A 13 -15.08 24.88 -28.24
N ASP A 14 -13.99 24.53 -28.95
CA ASP A 14 -13.76 25.02 -30.32
C ASP A 14 -12.85 24.11 -31.15
N ILE A 15 -13.22 23.95 -32.42
CA ILE A 15 -12.64 23.02 -33.41
C ILE A 15 -11.51 23.75 -34.15
N GLY A 16 -10.29 23.58 -33.64
CA GLY A 16 -9.03 23.94 -34.30
C GLY A 16 -7.99 22.83 -34.08
N GLU A 17 -6.98 22.73 -34.95
CA GLU A 17 -5.93 21.70 -34.88
C GLU A 17 -5.37 21.58 -33.45
N ILE A 18 -5.41 20.36 -32.90
CA ILE A 18 -4.84 20.06 -31.59
C ILE A 18 -3.34 20.40 -31.61
N GLY A 19 -2.92 21.33 -30.76
CA GLY A 19 -1.52 21.65 -30.55
C GLY A 19 -0.74 20.42 -30.05
N PRO A 20 0.59 20.33 -30.30
CA PRO A 20 1.41 19.16 -29.96
C PRO A 20 1.41 18.83 -28.46
N GLU A 21 0.99 19.77 -27.61
CA GLU A 21 0.85 19.60 -26.16
C GLU A 21 -0.46 18.92 -25.68
N PHE A 22 -1.41 18.60 -26.57
CA PHE A 22 -2.71 18.00 -26.20
C PHE A 22 -2.98 16.65 -26.88
N THR A 23 -3.40 15.65 -26.09
CA THR A 23 -3.80 14.33 -26.59
C THR A 23 -5.28 14.02 -26.31
N LEU A 24 -5.92 13.33 -27.26
CA LEU A 24 -7.30 12.80 -27.14
C LEU A 24 -7.34 11.42 -26.45
N ILE A 25 -6.18 10.79 -26.26
CA ILE A 25 -6.08 9.51 -25.55
C ILE A 25 -6.07 9.82 -24.06
N PRO A 26 -6.97 9.28 -23.22
CA PRO A 26 -6.91 9.48 -21.78
C PRO A 26 -5.78 8.65 -21.17
N PRO A 27 -5.06 9.15 -20.15
CA PRO A 27 -4.24 8.29 -19.31
C PRO A 27 -5.14 7.26 -18.64
N THR A 28 -4.76 5.99 -18.70
CA THR A 28 -5.48 4.86 -18.12
C THR A 28 -5.10 4.65 -16.65
N THR A 29 -3.90 5.11 -16.25
CA THR A 29 -3.42 5.01 -14.87
C THR A 29 -2.91 6.36 -14.34
N PRO A 30 -2.91 6.58 -13.01
CA PRO A 30 -2.33 7.79 -12.39
C PRO A 30 -0.82 7.95 -12.64
N TYR A 31 -0.16 6.96 -13.21
CA TYR A 31 1.30 6.92 -13.40
C TYR A 31 1.70 7.07 -14.87
N ASP A 32 0.75 7.31 -15.77
CA ASP A 32 1.02 7.43 -17.19
C ASP A 32 1.81 8.72 -17.51
N LYS A 33 2.92 8.58 -18.22
CA LYS A 33 3.75 9.67 -18.76
C LYS A 33 3.60 9.71 -20.28
N TRP A 34 3.50 10.91 -20.85
CA TRP A 34 3.40 11.08 -22.29
C TRP A 34 4.79 11.01 -22.93
N ASP A 35 5.01 10.07 -23.86
CA ASP A 35 6.30 9.87 -24.55
C ASP A 35 6.37 10.60 -25.92
N GLY A 36 5.42 11.50 -26.19
CA GLY A 36 5.30 12.23 -27.45
C GLY A 36 4.30 11.63 -28.44
N GLU A 37 4.09 10.31 -28.42
CA GLU A 37 3.10 9.62 -29.27
C GLU A 37 1.99 8.88 -28.48
N LYS A 38 2.32 8.39 -27.28
CA LYS A 38 1.40 7.59 -26.45
C LYS A 38 1.68 7.76 -24.97
N TRP A 39 0.68 7.40 -24.15
CA TRP A 39 0.86 7.22 -22.72
C TRP A 39 1.69 5.96 -22.45
N ILE A 40 2.80 6.14 -21.75
CA ILE A 40 3.62 5.06 -21.21
C ILE A 40 3.42 5.07 -19.69
N THR A 41 2.85 4.01 -19.17
CA THR A 41 2.73 3.79 -17.74
C THR A 41 4.11 3.70 -17.10
N ASP A 42 4.39 4.55 -16.12
CA ASP A 42 5.59 4.45 -15.31
C ASP A 42 5.47 3.27 -14.35
N THR A 43 5.84 2.08 -14.83
CA THR A 43 5.79 0.83 -14.07
C THR A 43 6.66 0.88 -12.82
N ALA A 44 7.73 1.68 -12.83
CA ALA A 44 8.56 1.88 -11.65
C ALA A 44 7.85 2.72 -10.60
N ALA A 45 7.15 3.79 -10.99
CA ALA A 45 6.32 4.58 -10.08
C ALA A 45 5.13 3.78 -9.53
N GLN A 46 4.51 2.93 -10.35
CA GLN A 46 3.45 2.01 -9.91
C GLN A 46 3.97 1.00 -8.87
N HIS A 47 5.10 0.36 -9.14
CA HIS A 47 5.71 -0.59 -8.20
C HIS A 47 6.10 0.11 -6.89
N ALA A 48 6.74 1.28 -6.96
CA ALA A 48 7.12 2.05 -5.78
C ALA A 48 5.90 2.43 -4.92
N ALA A 49 4.78 2.83 -5.54
CA ALA A 49 3.54 3.11 -4.82
C ALA A 49 2.96 1.85 -4.17
N ALA A 50 2.93 0.72 -4.88
CA ALA A 50 2.45 -0.55 -4.32
C ALA A 50 3.32 -1.03 -3.13
N VAL A 51 4.64 -0.85 -3.21
CA VAL A 51 5.56 -1.15 -2.10
C VAL A 51 5.29 -0.22 -0.90
N ALA A 52 5.04 1.07 -1.14
CA ALA A 52 4.72 2.03 -0.08
C ALA A 52 3.39 1.70 0.63
N GLU A 53 2.36 1.31 -0.12
CA GLU A 53 1.09 0.83 0.44
C GLU A 53 1.27 -0.46 1.24
N ALA A 54 2.03 -1.43 0.72
CA ALA A 54 2.34 -2.67 1.43
C ALA A 54 3.09 -2.39 2.74
N ASN A 55 4.06 -1.47 2.74
CA ASN A 55 4.77 -1.05 3.96
C ASN A 55 3.85 -0.38 4.98
N THR A 56 2.94 0.50 4.52
CA THR A 56 1.94 1.14 5.38
C THR A 56 1.04 0.10 6.04
N LYS A 57 0.54 -0.87 5.26
CA LYS A 57 -0.26 -1.98 5.77
C LYS A 57 0.51 -2.83 6.78
N LYS A 58 1.77 -3.14 6.49
CA LYS A 58 2.67 -3.87 7.41
C LYS A 58 2.79 -3.14 8.75
N SER A 59 3.01 -1.82 8.74
CA SER A 59 3.09 -1.03 9.96
C SER A 59 1.77 -1.09 10.75
N ALA A 60 0.64 -0.85 10.09
CA ALA A 60 -0.68 -0.88 10.73
C ALA A 60 -0.98 -2.22 11.40
N LEU A 61 -0.65 -3.35 10.75
CA LEU A 61 -0.84 -4.69 11.32
C LEU A 61 0.04 -4.94 12.54
N LEU A 62 1.26 -4.39 12.56
CA LEU A 62 2.17 -4.49 13.70
C LEU A 62 1.67 -3.64 14.87
N ASP A 63 1.21 -2.42 14.60
CA ASP A 63 0.67 -1.51 15.60
C ASP A 63 -0.58 -2.10 16.26
N GLU A 64 -1.49 -2.67 15.46
CA GLU A 64 -2.67 -3.37 15.96
C GLU A 64 -2.29 -4.57 16.84
N ALA A 65 -1.40 -5.44 16.37
CA ALA A 65 -0.98 -6.61 17.14
C ALA A 65 -0.27 -6.22 18.45
N ASN A 66 0.50 -5.13 18.44
CA ASN A 66 1.12 -4.58 19.64
C ASN A 66 0.08 -4.03 20.63
N ALA A 67 -0.97 -3.38 20.14
CA ALA A 67 -2.06 -2.89 20.96
C ALA A 67 -2.86 -4.04 21.58
N VAL A 68 -3.21 -5.06 20.80
CA VAL A 68 -3.94 -6.26 21.29
C VAL A 68 -3.16 -6.98 22.38
N THR A 69 -1.83 -7.06 22.25
CA THR A 69 -0.98 -7.80 23.20
C THR A 69 -0.47 -6.97 24.38
N ALA A 70 -0.83 -5.69 24.48
CA ALA A 70 -0.25 -4.77 25.48
C ALA A 70 -0.55 -5.21 26.92
N ASP A 71 -1.80 -5.54 27.21
CA ASP A 71 -2.24 -5.95 28.55
C ASP A 71 -1.61 -7.29 28.94
N TRP A 72 -1.67 -8.29 28.06
CA TRP A 72 -1.03 -9.59 28.30
C TRP A 72 0.47 -9.50 28.52
N ARG A 73 1.19 -8.62 27.82
CA ARG A 73 2.62 -8.38 28.08
C ARG A 73 2.86 -7.81 29.48
N THR A 74 1.97 -6.94 29.95
CA THR A 74 2.02 -6.36 31.29
C THR A 74 1.71 -7.42 32.35
N GLU A 75 0.66 -8.21 32.16
CA GLU A 75 0.30 -9.32 33.04
C GLU A 75 1.41 -10.38 33.11
N LEU A 76 2.05 -10.70 31.97
CA LEU A 76 3.19 -11.61 31.92
C LEU A 76 4.38 -11.06 32.72
N ALA A 77 4.69 -9.77 32.58
CA ALA A 77 5.76 -9.12 33.32
C ALA A 77 5.52 -9.10 34.84
N LEU A 78 4.25 -8.98 35.25
CA LEU A 78 3.83 -9.05 36.65
C LEU A 78 3.69 -10.50 37.16
N GLY A 79 3.77 -11.50 36.28
CA GLY A 79 3.60 -12.91 36.63
C GLY A 79 2.16 -13.31 36.96
N ILE A 80 1.16 -12.53 36.52
CA ILE A 80 -0.27 -12.73 36.83
C ILE A 80 -1.09 -13.22 35.63
N ILE A 81 -0.47 -13.37 34.46
CA ILE A 81 -1.14 -13.80 33.23
C ILE A 81 -1.75 -15.21 33.37
N SER A 82 -2.95 -15.42 32.82
CA SER A 82 -3.58 -16.74 32.76
C SER A 82 -2.92 -17.64 31.71
N ASP A 83 -3.03 -18.97 31.84
CA ASP A 83 -2.50 -19.90 30.83
C ASP A 83 -3.19 -19.73 29.45
N SER A 84 -4.47 -19.35 29.47
CA SER A 84 -5.25 -19.04 28.26
C SER A 84 -4.69 -17.81 27.55
N ASP A 85 -4.50 -16.71 28.28
CA ASP A 85 -3.99 -15.46 27.71
C ASP A 85 -2.53 -15.58 27.29
N LYS A 86 -1.74 -16.37 28.01
CA LYS A 86 -0.37 -16.71 27.60
C LYS A 86 -0.33 -17.45 26.26
N THR A 87 -1.28 -18.36 26.03
CA THR A 87 -1.39 -19.08 24.76
C THR A 87 -1.72 -18.11 23.61
N LYS A 88 -2.67 -17.19 23.83
CA LYS A 88 -2.99 -16.13 22.86
C LYS A 88 -1.78 -15.22 22.60
N LEU A 89 -1.09 -14.78 23.65
CA LEU A 89 0.11 -13.96 23.52
C LEU A 89 1.18 -14.65 22.67
N ILE A 90 1.39 -15.96 22.83
CA ILE A 90 2.34 -16.72 21.99
C ILE A 90 1.90 -16.69 20.52
N ALA A 91 0.62 -16.93 20.23
CA ALA A 91 0.10 -16.90 18.86
C ALA A 91 0.25 -15.51 18.21
N TRP A 92 -0.08 -14.45 18.95
CA TRP A 92 0.09 -13.07 18.48
C TRP A 92 1.56 -12.68 18.31
N MET A 93 2.48 -13.17 19.15
CA MET A 93 3.92 -12.95 18.97
C MET A 93 4.46 -13.67 17.72
N ALA A 94 3.95 -14.86 17.40
CA ALA A 94 4.26 -15.55 16.15
C ALA A 94 3.74 -14.74 14.94
N TYR A 95 2.49 -14.28 14.98
CA TYR A 95 1.92 -13.41 13.96
C TYR A 95 2.76 -12.13 13.73
N ILE A 96 3.17 -11.42 14.79
CA ILE A 96 4.02 -10.23 14.69
C ILE A 96 5.34 -10.54 13.96
N ARG A 97 5.98 -11.67 14.29
CA ARG A 97 7.20 -12.11 13.62
C ARG A 97 6.96 -12.37 12.14
N ASP A 98 5.86 -13.03 11.80
CA ASP A 98 5.54 -13.39 10.42
C ASP A 98 5.21 -12.14 9.59
N VAL A 99 4.47 -11.16 10.15
CA VAL A 99 4.25 -9.85 9.53
C VAL A 99 5.58 -9.11 9.31
N LYS A 100 6.49 -9.13 10.29
CA LYS A 100 7.83 -8.53 10.14
C LYS A 100 8.65 -9.20 9.04
N ALA A 101 8.51 -10.51 8.87
CA ALA A 101 9.20 -11.27 7.84
C ALA A 101 8.60 -11.11 6.44
N THR A 102 7.35 -10.62 6.32
CA THR A 102 6.71 -10.38 5.02
C THR A 102 7.54 -9.42 4.17
N ASP A 103 7.94 -9.88 2.98
CA ASP A 103 8.68 -9.10 1.98
C ASP A 103 7.72 -8.25 1.13
N THR A 104 7.69 -6.95 1.41
CA THR A 104 6.84 -5.97 0.72
C THR A 104 7.41 -5.51 -0.62
N SER A 105 8.67 -5.84 -0.96
CA SER A 105 9.29 -5.47 -2.23
C SER A 105 8.66 -6.18 -3.44
N THR A 106 7.96 -7.29 -3.18
CA THR A 106 7.24 -8.10 -4.18
C THR A 106 5.84 -7.55 -4.53
N ALA A 107 5.51 -6.35 -4.04
CA ALA A 107 4.25 -5.67 -4.35
C ALA A 107 4.00 -5.57 -5.87
N PRO A 108 2.73 -5.62 -6.31
CA PRO A 108 1.49 -5.55 -5.51
C PRO A 108 1.06 -6.89 -4.86
N ASN A 109 1.69 -8.01 -5.21
CA ASN A 109 1.25 -9.35 -4.78
C ASN A 109 1.84 -9.76 -3.42
N VAL A 110 1.60 -8.96 -2.37
CA VAL A 110 2.06 -9.24 -1.01
C VAL A 110 0.97 -9.94 -0.21
N ALA A 111 1.22 -11.18 0.21
CA ALA A 111 0.35 -11.92 1.11
C ALA A 111 0.77 -11.68 2.57
N PHE A 112 -0.10 -11.01 3.33
CA PHE A 112 0.09 -10.85 4.77
C PHE A 112 -0.45 -12.07 5.52
N PRO A 113 0.17 -12.47 6.65
CA PRO A 113 -0.34 -13.56 7.46
C PRO A 113 -1.74 -13.23 8.01
N SER A 114 -2.50 -14.26 8.35
CA SER A 114 -3.81 -14.13 8.97
C SER A 114 -3.67 -13.88 10.47
N LYS A 115 -4.53 -13.03 11.02
CA LYS A 115 -4.56 -12.74 12.46
C LYS A 115 -4.98 -13.99 13.24
N PRO A 116 -4.37 -14.24 14.41
CA PRO A 116 -4.80 -15.30 15.31
C PRO A 116 -6.09 -14.91 16.07
N GLU A 117 -6.76 -15.90 16.66
CA GLU A 117 -7.97 -15.75 17.49
C GLU A 117 -7.69 -15.31 18.94
#